data_AF-A0A7C4Q030-F1
#
_entry.id   AF-A0A7C4Q030-F1
#
_cell.length_a   1.000
_cell.length_b   1.000
_cell.length_c   1.000
_cell.angle_alpha   90.00
_cell.angle_beta   90.00
_cell.angle_gamma   90.00
#
_symmetry.space_group_name_H-M   'P 1'
#
loop_
_entity.id
_entity.type
_entity.pdbx_description
1 polymer ?
#
loop_
_entity_poly.entity_id
_entity_poly.type
_entity_poly.pdbx_seq_one_letter_code
_entity_poly.pdbx_strand_id
1 'polypeptide(L)'
;MRLRRLIWFVVMIGIGAAAGIFYGWVLRPTQTSDFALNTLRSDYKADFVLMTAEIYQKDGDLTAAISRLAALEETPPLRKVQQAILTGQQLGYARSDIETLAALFQGLQKGLPSLTPTAEP
;
A
#
# COMPACT_ATOMS: atom_id res chain seq x y z
N MET A 1 -60.45 -0.65 -4.27
CA MET A 1 -59.87 -0.37 -2.92
C MET A 1 -58.54 -1.07 -2.63
N ARG A 2 -58.21 -2.24 -3.22
CA ARG A 2 -56.96 -2.99 -2.95
C ARG A 2 -55.70 -2.33 -3.56
N LEU A 3 -55.79 -1.83 -4.79
CA LEU A 3 -54.66 -1.22 -5.50
C LEU A 3 -54.13 0.04 -4.81
N ARG A 4 -55.02 0.88 -4.27
CA ARG A 4 -54.64 2.08 -3.49
C ARG A 4 -53.84 1.72 -2.23
N ARG A 5 -54.19 0.63 -1.55
CA ARG A 5 -53.46 0.15 -0.36
C ARG A 5 -52.08 -0.41 -0.73
N LEU A 6 -51.99 -1.11 -1.86
CA LEU A 6 -50.71 -1.64 -2.36
C LEU A 6 -49.74 -0.53 -2.77
N ILE A 7 -50.22 0.50 -3.47
CA ILE A 7 -49.40 1.66 -3.85
C ILE A 7 -48.85 2.35 -2.60
N TRP A 8 -49.69 2.59 -1.59
CA TRP A 8 -49.26 3.25 -0.36
C TRP A 8 -48.26 2.41 0.44
N PHE A 9 -48.40 1.10 0.42
CA PHE A 9 -47.45 0.17 1.03
C PHE A 9 -46.06 0.25 0.37
N VAL A 10 -46.00 0.25 -0.97
CA VAL A 10 -44.73 0.37 -1.71
C VAL A 10 -44.09 1.75 -1.50
N VAL A 11 -44.89 2.82 -1.45
CA VAL A 11 -44.39 4.17 -1.18
C VAL A 11 -43.74 4.27 0.20
N MET A 12 -44.33 3.67 1.24
CA MET A 12 -43.74 3.65 2.58
C MET A 12 -42.43 2.86 2.63
N ILE A 13 -42.34 1.73 1.92
CA ILE A 13 -41.08 0.98 1.81
C ILE A 13 -40.02 1.82 1.08
N GLY A 14 -40.39 2.50 -0.01
CA GLY A 14 -39.48 3.36 -0.76
C GLY A 14 -38.93 4.50 0.09
N ILE A 15 -39.77 5.12 0.92
CA ILE A 15 -39.35 6.17 1.85
C ILE A 15 -38.41 5.61 2.92
N GLY A 16 -38.70 4.45 3.49
CA GLY A 16 -37.83 3.79 4.48
C GLY A 16 -36.46 3.42 3.88
N ALA A 17 -36.44 2.90 2.66
CA ALA A 17 -35.21 2.59 1.94
C ALA A 17 -34.39 3.84 1.63
N ALA A 18 -35.05 4.90 1.12
CA ALA A 18 -34.40 6.18 0.85
C ALA A 18 -33.81 6.81 2.12
N ALA A 19 -34.55 6.78 3.24
CA ALA A 19 -34.09 7.25 4.52
C ALA A 19 -32.91 6.43 5.06
N GLY A 20 -32.97 5.09 4.94
CA GLY A 20 -31.87 4.21 5.35
C GLY A 20 -30.59 4.43 4.54
N ILE A 21 -30.70 4.61 3.22
CA ILE A 21 -29.57 4.93 2.34
C ILE A 21 -28.99 6.31 2.67
N PHE A 22 -29.85 7.32 2.80
CA PHE A 22 -29.43 8.67 3.16
C PHE A 22 -28.70 8.70 4.51
N TYR A 23 -29.24 7.98 5.50
CA TYR A 23 -28.61 7.86 6.81
C TYR A 23 -27.27 7.12 6.74
N GLY A 24 -27.21 6.00 6.01
CA GLY A 24 -25.98 5.23 5.83
C GLY A 24 -24.87 6.00 5.12
N TRP A 25 -25.22 6.86 4.15
CA TRP A 25 -24.25 7.60 3.34
C TRP A 25 -23.82 8.93 3.97
N VAL A 26 -24.73 9.67 4.62
CA VAL A 26 -24.47 11.03 5.13
C VAL A 26 -23.95 11.03 6.57
N LEU A 27 -24.43 10.13 7.44
CA LEU A 27 -24.02 10.12 8.87
C LEU A 27 -22.79 9.26 9.14
N ARG A 28 -22.51 8.27 8.28
CA ARG A 28 -21.28 7.49 8.31
C ARG A 28 -20.61 7.53 6.94
N PRO A 29 -20.01 8.66 6.54
CA PRO A 29 -19.01 8.59 5.49
C PRO A 29 -18.00 7.54 5.97
N THR A 30 -17.83 6.45 5.22
CA THR A 30 -16.81 5.46 5.54
C THR A 30 -15.50 6.23 5.50
N GLN A 31 -14.97 6.57 6.67
CA GLN A 31 -13.65 7.14 6.81
C GLN A 31 -12.69 6.03 6.37
N THR A 32 -12.51 5.92 5.06
CA THR A 32 -11.41 5.21 4.42
C THR A 32 -10.19 6.12 4.55
N SER A 33 -9.92 6.57 5.78
CA SER A 33 -8.91 7.59 6.06
C SER A 33 -7.61 6.99 6.57
N ASP A 34 -7.57 5.68 6.84
CA ASP A 34 -6.38 5.01 7.37
C ASP A 34 -5.92 3.86 6.45
N PHE A 35 -5.90 4.07 5.14
CA PHE A 35 -5.09 3.24 4.24
C PHE A 35 -3.61 3.60 4.40
N ALA A 36 -3.08 3.49 5.60
CA ALA A 36 -1.65 3.57 5.81
C ALA A 36 -1.00 2.42 5.04
N LEU A 37 0.05 2.71 4.27
CA LEU A 37 0.80 1.73 3.48
C LEU A 37 1.31 0.53 4.31
N ASN A 38 1.36 0.69 5.63
CA ASN A 38 1.68 -0.37 6.59
C ASN A 38 0.58 -1.46 6.70
N THR A 39 -0.67 -1.17 6.34
CA THR A 39 -1.79 -2.13 6.37
C THR A 39 -1.85 -3.01 5.11
N LEU A 40 -1.05 -2.67 4.09
CA LEU A 40 -1.00 -3.42 2.84
C LEU A 40 -0.56 -4.86 3.10
N ARG A 41 -1.19 -5.80 2.40
CA ARG A 41 -0.78 -7.21 2.43
C ARG A 41 0.64 -7.35 1.87
N SER A 42 1.35 -8.37 2.34
CA SER A 42 2.79 -8.54 2.07
C SER A 42 3.15 -8.63 0.58
N ASP A 43 2.24 -9.15 -0.25
CA ASP A 43 2.36 -9.19 -1.71
C ASP A 43 2.44 -7.79 -2.32
N TYR A 44 1.49 -6.91 -2.00
CA TYR A 44 1.51 -5.53 -2.50
C TYR A 44 2.69 -4.71 -1.96
N LYS A 45 3.17 -5.03 -0.75
CA LYS A 45 4.42 -4.45 -0.22
C LYS A 45 5.62 -4.88 -1.06
N ALA A 46 5.68 -6.15 -1.45
CA ALA A 46 6.74 -6.64 -2.32
C ALA A 46 6.71 -5.97 -3.69
N ASP A 47 5.53 -5.78 -4.29
CA ASP A 47 5.35 -5.05 -5.55
C ASP A 47 5.81 -3.59 -5.43
N PHE A 48 5.48 -2.90 -4.33
CA PHE A 48 5.94 -1.52 -4.11
C PHE A 48 7.47 -1.41 -4.00
N VAL A 49 8.08 -2.37 -3.30
CA VAL A 49 9.53 -2.43 -3.18
C VAL A 49 10.18 -2.75 -4.53
N LEU A 50 9.57 -3.61 -5.35
CA LEU A 50 10.01 -3.90 -6.71
C LEU A 50 9.96 -2.65 -7.59
N MET A 51 8.85 -1.92 -7.60
CA MET A 51 8.75 -0.63 -8.33
C MET A 51 9.83 0.36 -7.88
N THR A 52 10.11 0.42 -6.58
CA THR A 52 11.18 1.27 -6.06
C THR A 52 12.56 0.81 -6.56
N ALA A 53 12.79 -0.49 -6.63
CA ALA A 53 14.03 -1.07 -7.15
C ALA A 53 14.22 -0.83 -8.65
N GLU A 54 13.15 -0.89 -9.44
CA GLU A 54 13.18 -0.58 -10.87
C GLU A 54 13.47 0.90 -11.14
N ILE A 55 12.89 1.80 -10.34
CA ILE A 55 13.19 3.23 -10.42
C ILE A 55 14.66 3.46 -10.08
N TYR A 56 15.15 2.87 -8.97
CA TYR A 56 16.55 2.94 -8.57
C TYR A 56 17.51 2.43 -9.65
N GLN A 57 17.15 1.35 -10.35
CA GLN A 57 17.97 0.82 -11.44
C GLN A 57 18.08 1.82 -12.61
N LYS A 58 17.06 2.65 -12.83
CA LYS A 58 17.03 3.66 -13.90
C LYS A 58 17.72 4.95 -13.52
N ASP A 59 17.50 5.45 -12.31
CA ASP A 59 18.00 6.77 -11.87
C ASP A 59 19.31 6.68 -11.06
N GLY A 60 19.61 5.53 -10.44
CA GLY A 60 20.76 5.33 -9.56
C GLY A 60 20.65 6.07 -8.22
N ASP A 61 19.52 6.69 -7.90
CA ASP A 61 19.34 7.55 -6.73
C ASP A 61 18.93 6.74 -5.49
N LEU A 62 19.94 6.37 -4.70
CA LEU A 62 19.73 5.59 -3.48
C LEU A 62 18.98 6.37 -2.41
N THR A 63 19.19 7.68 -2.30
CA THR A 63 18.52 8.51 -1.30
C THR A 63 17.03 8.59 -1.60
N ALA A 64 16.66 8.80 -2.86
CA ALA A 64 15.26 8.78 -3.28
C ALA A 64 14.62 7.40 -3.09
N ALA A 65 15.36 6.31 -3.34
CA ALA A 65 14.88 4.96 -3.05
C ALA A 65 14.60 4.74 -1.55
N ILE A 66 15.49 5.20 -0.66
CA ILE A 66 15.30 5.13 0.80
C ILE A 66 14.07 5.92 1.23
N SER A 67 13.89 7.14 0.71
CA SER A 67 12.71 7.97 1.02
C SER A 67 11.40 7.28 0.61
N ARG A 68 11.36 6.62 -0.55
CA ARG A 68 10.19 5.84 -0.99
C ARG A 68 9.95 4.64 -0.08
N LEU A 69 11.00 3.89 0.27
CA LEU A 69 10.89 2.76 1.20
C LEU A 69 10.43 3.21 2.59
N ALA A 70 10.82 4.41 3.05
CA ALA A 70 10.40 4.96 4.33
C ALA A 70 8.87 5.20 4.42
N ALA A 71 8.20 5.46 3.30
CA ALA A 71 6.75 5.63 3.26
C ALA A 71 5.96 4.32 3.51
N LEU A 72 6.60 3.15 3.36
CA LEU A 72 5.92 1.86 3.46
C LEU A 72 5.63 1.45 4.92
N GLU A 73 6.66 1.47 5.77
CA GLU A 73 6.60 1.08 7.19
C GLU A 73 7.77 1.73 7.95
N GLU A 74 7.77 1.70 9.28
CA GLU A 74 8.91 2.16 10.11
C GLU A 74 10.06 1.13 10.19
N THR A 75 10.04 0.08 9.37
CA THR A 75 11.11 -0.93 9.34
C THR A 75 12.33 -0.44 8.55
N PRO A 76 13.56 -0.91 8.89
CA PRO A 76 14.76 -0.53 8.15
C PRO A 76 14.64 -0.85 6.65
N PRO A 77 15.07 0.04 5.74
CA PRO A 77 14.97 -0.16 4.29
C PRO A 77 15.54 -1.51 3.82
N LEU A 78 16.68 -1.91 4.40
CA LEU A 78 17.34 -3.18 4.08
C LEU A 78 16.45 -4.41 4.39
N ARG A 79 15.70 -4.36 5.51
CA ARG A 79 14.78 -5.42 5.92
C ARG A 79 13.56 -5.49 5.00
N LYS A 80 13.04 -4.33 4.57
CA LYS A 80 11.92 -4.27 3.60
C LYS A 80 12.29 -4.95 2.29
N VAL A 81 13.48 -4.65 1.75
CA VAL A 81 13.95 -5.27 0.51
C VAL A 81 14.19 -6.77 0.67
N GLN A 82 14.79 -7.19 1.79
CA GLN A 82 14.94 -8.61 2.09
C GLN A 82 13.60 -9.35 2.12
N GLN A 83 12.59 -8.77 2.78
CA GLN A 83 11.26 -9.36 2.86
C GLN A 83 10.58 -9.40 1.50
N ALA A 84 10.73 -8.35 0.67
CA ALA A 84 10.22 -8.33 -0.69
C ALA A 84 10.85 -9.43 -1.57
N ILE A 85 12.14 -9.72 -1.41
CA ILE A 85 12.80 -10.84 -2.13
C ILE A 85 12.18 -12.18 -1.72
N LEU A 86 12.01 -12.43 -0.42
CA LEU A 86 11.41 -13.67 0.08
C LEU A 86 9.96 -13.83 -0.39
N THR A 87 9.17 -12.76 -0.32
CA THR A 87 7.79 -12.76 -0.80
C THR A 87 7.71 -12.93 -2.32
N GLY A 88 8.56 -12.24 -3.09
CA GLY A 88 8.63 -12.40 -4.54
C GLY A 88 8.99 -13.84 -4.96
N GLN A 89 9.89 -14.50 -4.23
CA GLN A 89 10.21 -15.92 -4.45
C GLN A 89 9.01 -16.83 -4.18
N GLN A 90 8.25 -16.57 -3.10
CA GLN A 90 7.04 -17.34 -2.77
C GLN A 90 5.91 -17.14 -3.79
N LEU A 91 5.81 -15.92 -4.35
CA LEU A 91 4.81 -15.55 -5.35
C LEU A 91 5.22 -15.93 -6.79
N GLY A 92 6.46 -16.38 -7.01
CA GLY A 92 6.94 -16.79 -8.32
C GLY A 92 7.30 -15.63 -9.25
N TYR A 93 7.83 -14.53 -8.72
CA TYR A 93 8.34 -13.41 -9.53
C TYR A 93 9.36 -13.86 -10.57
N ALA A 94 9.46 -13.10 -11.66
CA ALA A 94 10.46 -13.38 -12.67
C ALA A 94 11.87 -13.22 -12.10
N ARG A 95 12.82 -13.98 -12.66
CA ARG A 95 14.22 -13.93 -12.22
C ARG A 95 14.81 -12.52 -12.33
N SER A 96 14.45 -11.78 -13.37
CA SER A 96 14.83 -10.37 -13.56
C SER A 96 14.40 -9.47 -12.40
N ASP A 97 13.23 -9.73 -11.84
CA ASP A 97 12.63 -8.89 -10.81
C ASP A 97 13.31 -9.16 -9.47
N ILE A 98 13.61 -10.43 -9.20
CA ILE A 98 14.44 -10.84 -8.05
C ILE A 98 15.86 -10.25 -8.16
N GLU A 99 16.45 -10.26 -9.36
CA GLU A 99 17.76 -9.63 -9.61
C GLU A 99 17.72 -8.11 -9.40
N THR A 100 16.62 -7.46 -9.80
CA THR A 100 16.40 -6.02 -9.60
C THR A 100 16.27 -5.68 -8.12
N LEU A 101 15.49 -6.46 -7.36
CA LEU A 101 15.40 -6.34 -5.90
C LEU A 101 16.76 -6.57 -5.22
N ALA A 102 17.54 -7.55 -5.68
CA ALA A 102 18.87 -7.84 -5.16
C ALA A 102 19.86 -6.69 -5.44
N ALA A 103 19.76 -6.04 -6.61
CA ALA A 103 20.57 -4.87 -6.93
C ALA A 103 20.29 -3.70 -5.98
N LEU A 104 19.01 -3.42 -5.69
CA LEU A 104 18.63 -2.42 -4.68
C LEU A 104 19.16 -2.80 -3.30
N PHE A 105 19.05 -4.07 -2.89
CA PHE A 105 19.58 -4.55 -1.61
C PHE A 105 21.09 -4.29 -1.47
N GLN A 106 21.86 -4.61 -2.52
CA GLN A 106 23.30 -4.34 -2.55
C GLN A 106 23.61 -2.85 -2.53
N GLY A 107 22.84 -2.03 -3.25
CA GLY A 107 22.97 -0.57 -3.24
C GLY A 107 22.77 -0.01 -1.83
N LEU A 108 21.73 -0.46 -1.12
CA LEU A 108 21.48 -0.08 0.27
C LEU A 108 22.61 -0.54 1.18
N GLN A 109 23.09 -1.78 1.06
CA GLN A 109 24.18 -2.28 1.91
C GLN A 109 25.46 -1.45 1.78
N LYS A 110 25.78 -1.00 0.56
CA LYS A 110 26.96 -0.17 0.27
C LYS A 110 26.77 1.29 0.69
N GLY A 111 25.58 1.86 0.50
CA GLY A 111 25.33 3.28 0.72
C GLY A 111 24.81 3.66 2.11
N LEU A 112 24.20 2.75 2.87
CA LEU A 112 23.82 3.01 4.26
C LEU A 112 24.98 3.49 5.16
N PRO A 113 26.19 2.92 5.11
CA PRO A 113 27.31 3.42 5.92
C PRO A 113 27.78 4.83 5.51
N SER A 114 27.52 5.29 4.29
CA SER A 114 27.84 6.66 3.85
C SER A 114 26.71 7.67 4.06
N LEU A 115 25.48 7.20 4.29
CA LEU A 115 24.28 8.01 4.54
C LEU A 115 23.96 8.20 6.03
N THR A 116 24.76 7.60 6.92
CA THR A 116 24.85 7.99 8.32
C THR A 116 26.00 8.99 8.47
N PRO A 117 25.76 10.31 8.42
CA PRO A 117 26.72 11.25 8.98
C PRO A 117 26.84 10.95 10.47
N THR A 118 28.09 10.84 10.92
CA THR A 118 28.55 11.00 12.30
C THR A 118 27.49 11.59 13.22
N ALA A 119 26.91 10.75 14.10
CA ALA A 119 26.43 11.24 15.38
C ALA A 119 27.68 11.72 16.12
N GLU A 120 27.99 13.01 15.98
CA GLU A 120 29.10 13.64 16.68
C GLU A 120 28.72 13.78 18.17
N PRO A 121 29.64 13.43 19.10
CA PRO A 121 29.37 13.37 20.55
C PRO A 121 29.05 14.72 21.21
#